data_AF-A4XU62-F1
#
_entry.id   AF-A4XU62-F1
#
_cell.length_a   1.000
_cell.length_b   1.000
_cell.length_c   1.000
_cell.angle_alpha   90.00
_cell.angle_beta   90.00
_cell.angle_gamma   90.00
#
_symmetry.space_group_name_H-M   'P 1'
#
loop_
_entity.id
_entity.type
_entity.pdbx_description
1 polymer ?
#
loop_
_entity_poly.entity_id
_entity_poly.type
_entity_poly.pdbx_seq_one_letter_code
_entity_poly.pdbx_strand_id
1 'polypeptide(L)'
;MARSTMEVAFLGTQMTQVDDTKYAKVFYGDEPDGKTEHGLSIIGMAIAEDAADEVFAAGAQFAPLELVRITFDVARGGQNKGKNLALHIEAVNPKGQAAKPAPQATQQQPKPTGTQPDAAKA
;
A
#
# COMPACT_ATOMS: atom_id res chain seq x y z
N MET A 1 -3.47 11.96 12.79
CA MET A 1 -4.90 11.58 12.73
C MET A 1 -4.97 10.06 12.61
N ALA A 2 -6.12 9.43 12.33
CA ALA A 2 -6.25 7.98 12.35
C ALA A 2 -6.04 7.41 10.94
N ARG A 3 -4.78 7.48 10.50
CA ARG A 3 -4.35 7.03 9.18
C ARG A 3 -4.61 5.53 9.02
N SER A 4 -5.32 5.19 7.95
CA SER A 4 -5.73 3.83 7.60
C SER A 4 -5.25 3.49 6.19
N THR A 5 -5.17 2.20 5.87
CA THR A 5 -4.79 1.70 4.55
C THR A 5 -5.80 0.70 4.02
N MET A 6 -5.93 0.62 2.70
CA MET A 6 -6.68 -0.42 2.00
C MET A 6 -5.95 -0.81 0.72
N GLU A 7 -6.05 -2.07 0.31
CA GLU A 7 -5.51 -2.57 -0.97
C GLU A 7 -6.67 -2.86 -1.91
N VAL A 8 -6.67 -2.23 -3.09
CA VAL A 8 -7.82 -2.16 -4.01
C VAL A 8 -7.36 -2.10 -5.46
N ALA A 9 -8.22 -2.49 -6.42
CA ALA A 9 -7.89 -2.37 -7.83
C ALA A 9 -8.03 -0.90 -8.27
N PHE A 10 -6.94 -0.31 -8.78
CA PHE A 10 -6.90 1.08 -9.23
C PHE A 10 -7.68 1.27 -10.52
N LEU A 11 -8.53 2.31 -10.61
CA LEU A 11 -9.28 2.63 -11.83
C LEU A 11 -8.85 3.95 -12.47
N GLY A 12 -8.19 4.83 -11.73
CA GLY A 12 -7.65 6.10 -12.23
C GLY A 12 -7.62 7.21 -11.19
N THR A 13 -6.98 8.32 -11.55
CA THR A 13 -7.08 9.59 -10.83
C THR A 13 -7.75 10.64 -11.72
N GLN A 14 -8.51 11.55 -11.13
CA GLN A 14 -9.05 12.72 -11.79
C GLN A 14 -8.73 13.95 -10.94
N MET A 15 -8.24 15.01 -11.59
CA MET A 15 -8.16 16.34 -10.99
C MET A 15 -9.01 17.31 -11.81
N THR A 16 -9.75 18.16 -11.13
CA THR A 16 -10.47 19.28 -11.71
C THR A 16 -10.19 20.50 -10.85
N GLN A 17 -9.68 21.56 -11.47
CA GLN A 17 -9.46 22.84 -10.80
C GLN A 17 -10.65 23.75 -11.08
N VAL A 18 -11.19 24.38 -10.03
CA VAL A 18 -12.21 25.42 -10.11
C VAL A 18 -11.70 26.59 -9.30
N ASP A 19 -11.56 27.74 -9.95
CA ASP A 19 -10.84 28.91 -9.41
C ASP A 19 -9.44 28.48 -8.90
N ASP A 20 -9.08 28.85 -7.67
CA ASP A 20 -7.82 28.45 -7.03
C ASP A 20 -7.89 27.10 -6.30
N THR A 21 -9.05 26.40 -6.32
CA THR A 21 -9.25 25.15 -5.56
C THR A 21 -9.09 23.90 -6.43
N LYS A 22 -8.24 22.97 -6.00
CA LYS A 22 -8.05 21.66 -6.65
C LYS A 22 -9.00 20.61 -6.07
N TYR A 23 -9.85 20.03 -6.90
CA TYR A 23 -10.70 18.90 -6.56
C TYR A 23 -10.14 17.63 -7.21
N ALA A 24 -9.41 16.84 -6.43
CA ALA A 24 -8.81 15.60 -6.89
C ALA A 24 -9.53 14.36 -6.30
N LYS A 25 -9.63 13.29 -7.08
CA LYS A 25 -10.22 12.00 -6.70
C LYS A 25 -9.34 10.85 -7.16
N VAL A 26 -9.30 9.79 -6.35
CA VAL A 26 -8.86 8.45 -6.76
C VAL A 26 -10.09 7.56 -6.94
N PHE A 27 -10.13 6.84 -8.05
CA PHE A 27 -11.14 5.84 -8.34
C PHE A 27 -10.54 4.45 -8.15
N TYR A 28 -11.29 3.59 -7.46
CA TYR A 28 -10.95 2.20 -7.25
C TYR A 28 -12.21 1.34 -7.28
N GLY A 29 -12.03 0.04 -7.38
CA GLY A 29 -13.13 -0.91 -7.46
C GLY A 29 -12.66 -2.35 -7.29
N ASP A 30 -13.57 -3.25 -7.60
CA ASP A 30 -13.37 -4.68 -7.67
C ASP A 30 -13.65 -5.15 -9.10
N GLU A 31 -12.83 -6.07 -9.59
CA GLU A 31 -13.12 -6.80 -10.83
C GLU A 31 -14.41 -7.63 -10.67
N PRO A 32 -15.14 -7.89 -11.77
CA PRO A 32 -16.27 -8.82 -11.75
C PRO A 32 -15.79 -10.23 -11.34
N ASP A 33 -16.09 -10.62 -10.10
CA ASP A 33 -15.59 -11.86 -9.48
C ASP A 33 -16.38 -13.13 -9.90
N GLY A 34 -17.44 -12.94 -10.69
CA GLY A 34 -18.31 -14.02 -11.18
C GLY A 34 -19.16 -14.70 -10.09
N LYS A 35 -19.20 -14.15 -8.87
CA LYS A 35 -19.98 -14.68 -7.74
C LYS A 35 -20.98 -13.65 -7.22
N THR A 36 -20.57 -12.40 -7.20
CA THR A 36 -21.43 -11.23 -7.08
C THR A 36 -21.68 -10.69 -8.49
N GLU A 37 -22.94 -10.40 -8.86
CA GLU A 37 -23.28 -9.97 -10.23
C GLU A 37 -22.94 -8.49 -10.50
N HIS A 38 -21.85 -7.99 -9.90
CA HIS A 38 -21.35 -6.64 -10.09
C HIS A 38 -20.35 -6.62 -11.25
N GLY A 39 -20.76 -6.09 -12.41
CA GLY A 39 -19.92 -6.04 -13.61
C GLY A 39 -18.64 -5.20 -13.45
N LEU A 40 -18.69 -4.15 -12.63
CA LEU A 40 -17.56 -3.38 -12.10
C LEU A 40 -18.09 -2.51 -10.94
N SER A 41 -17.48 -2.58 -9.75
CA SER A 41 -17.74 -1.59 -8.70
C SER A 41 -16.84 -0.36 -8.95
N ILE A 42 -17.34 0.87 -8.74
CA ILE A 42 -16.53 2.08 -8.85
C ILE A 42 -16.81 2.98 -7.64
N ILE A 43 -15.78 3.23 -6.83
CA ILE A 43 -15.82 4.13 -5.68
C ILE A 43 -14.83 5.26 -5.94
N GLY A 44 -15.31 6.51 -5.86
CA GLY A 44 -14.48 7.70 -5.93
C GLY A 44 -14.20 8.26 -4.54
N MET A 45 -12.96 8.16 -4.07
CA MET A 45 -12.50 8.80 -2.83
C MET A 45 -11.89 10.16 -3.15
N ALA A 46 -12.24 11.19 -2.37
CA ALA A 46 -11.60 12.49 -2.48
C ALA A 46 -10.13 12.40 -2.01
N ILE A 47 -9.24 13.13 -2.66
CA ILE A 47 -7.85 13.27 -2.22
C ILE A 47 -7.77 14.50 -1.32
N ALA A 48 -6.93 14.46 -0.29
CA ALA A 48 -6.67 15.64 0.54
C ALA A 48 -5.96 16.73 -0.29
N GLU A 49 -6.27 18.00 -0.02
CA GLU A 49 -5.83 19.13 -0.85
C GLU A 49 -4.30 19.24 -0.93
N ASP A 50 -3.61 18.96 0.19
CA ASP A 50 -2.16 18.91 0.32
C ASP A 50 -1.50 17.69 -0.35
N ALA A 51 -2.28 16.64 -0.63
CA ALA A 51 -1.86 15.43 -1.34
C ALA A 51 -2.30 15.39 -2.81
N ALA A 52 -3.07 16.39 -3.28
CA ALA A 52 -3.75 16.36 -4.57
C ALA A 52 -2.79 16.16 -5.76
N ASP A 53 -1.67 16.89 -5.79
CA ASP A 53 -0.68 16.81 -6.86
C ASP A 53 0.14 15.50 -6.80
N GLU A 54 0.49 15.04 -5.60
CA GLU A 54 1.27 13.81 -5.37
C GLU A 54 0.49 12.57 -5.82
N VAL A 55 -0.72 12.39 -5.29
CA VAL A 55 -1.58 11.24 -5.61
C VAL A 55 -1.98 11.26 -7.08
N PHE A 56 -2.23 12.44 -7.67
CA PHE A 56 -2.55 12.54 -9.10
C PHE A 56 -1.37 12.13 -9.98
N ALA A 57 -0.16 12.59 -9.67
CA ALA A 57 1.06 12.23 -10.40
C ALA A 57 1.45 10.75 -10.22
N ALA A 58 1.29 10.19 -9.02
CA ALA A 58 1.45 8.76 -8.77
C ALA A 58 0.43 7.92 -9.56
N GLY A 59 -0.83 8.38 -9.61
CA GLY A 59 -1.91 7.71 -10.34
C GLY A 59 -1.65 7.54 -11.84
N ALA A 60 -0.88 8.44 -12.44
CA ALA A 60 -0.46 8.34 -13.85
C ALA A 60 0.56 7.20 -14.13
N GLN A 61 1.09 6.54 -13.10
CA GLN A 61 2.07 5.46 -13.23
C GLN A 61 1.46 4.04 -13.15
N PHE A 62 0.21 3.92 -12.69
CA PHE A 62 -0.46 2.63 -12.52
C PHE A 62 -1.35 2.29 -13.72
N ALA A 63 -1.39 1.01 -14.09
CA ALA A 63 -2.38 0.53 -15.05
C ALA A 63 -3.77 0.44 -14.38
N PRO A 64 -4.87 0.58 -15.14
CA PRO A 64 -6.18 0.15 -14.66
C PRO A 64 -6.15 -1.31 -14.19
N LEU A 65 -6.85 -1.58 -13.09
CA LEU A 65 -6.90 -2.84 -12.35
C LEU A 65 -5.58 -3.26 -11.67
N GLU A 66 -4.54 -2.42 -11.67
CA GLU A 66 -3.33 -2.66 -10.87
C GLU A 66 -3.65 -2.53 -9.37
N LEU A 67 -3.17 -3.48 -8.55
CA LEU A 67 -3.43 -3.50 -7.11
C LEU A 67 -2.58 -2.44 -6.40
N VAL A 68 -3.24 -1.41 -5.87
CA VAL A 68 -2.61 -0.30 -5.15
C VAL A 68 -3.03 -0.28 -3.68
N ARG A 69 -2.12 0.17 -2.82
CA ARG A 69 -2.42 0.50 -1.43
C ARG A 69 -2.75 1.98 -1.34
N ILE A 70 -3.99 2.30 -0.97
CA ILE A 70 -4.42 3.67 -0.68
C ILE A 70 -4.22 3.92 0.81
N THR A 71 -3.44 4.95 1.14
CA THR A 71 -3.35 5.51 2.50
C THR A 71 -4.34 6.66 2.62
N PHE A 72 -5.18 6.67 3.66
CA PHE A 72 -6.22 7.69 3.84
C PHE A 72 -6.39 8.10 5.32
N ASP A 73 -6.98 9.27 5.55
CA ASP A 73 -7.46 9.73 6.86
C ASP A 73 -8.98 9.98 6.82
N VAL A 74 -9.64 9.93 7.97
CA VAL A 74 -11.06 10.29 8.10
C VAL A 74 -11.18 11.77 8.50
N ALA A 75 -11.75 12.59 7.62
CA ALA A 75 -11.93 14.01 7.88
C ALA A 75 -12.91 14.24 9.05
N ARG A 76 -12.53 15.14 9.97
CA ARG A 76 -13.24 15.35 11.26
C ARG A 76 -14.19 16.56 11.31
N GLY A 77 -14.14 17.43 10.30
CA GLY A 77 -14.90 18.69 10.27
C GLY A 77 -15.29 19.14 8.87
N GLY A 78 -16.11 20.20 8.81
CA GLY A 78 -16.63 20.78 7.56
C GLY A 78 -17.50 19.84 6.73
N GLN A 79 -17.68 20.18 5.45
CA GLN A 79 -18.43 19.42 4.42
C GLN A 79 -17.92 17.97 4.22
N ASN A 80 -16.72 17.65 4.72
CA ASN A 80 -16.07 16.35 4.55
C ASN A 80 -16.09 15.48 5.82
N LYS A 81 -16.73 15.92 6.92
CA LYS A 81 -16.83 15.14 8.16
C LYS A 81 -17.31 13.71 7.89
N GLY A 82 -16.52 12.71 8.30
CA GLY A 82 -16.80 11.29 8.12
C GLY A 82 -16.42 10.70 6.77
N LYS A 83 -15.92 11.50 5.81
CA LYS A 83 -15.39 11.00 4.53
C LYS A 83 -13.93 10.60 4.67
N ASN A 84 -13.55 9.55 3.94
CA ASN A 84 -12.15 9.19 3.72
C ASN A 84 -11.51 10.17 2.74
N LEU A 85 -10.33 10.67 3.08
CA LEU A 85 -9.47 11.48 2.21
C LEU A 85 -8.19 10.71 1.93
N ALA A 86 -7.94 10.39 0.66
CA ALA A 86 -6.68 9.77 0.23
C ALA A 86 -5.52 10.75 0.44
N LEU A 87 -4.41 10.24 0.98
CA LEU A 87 -3.20 10.99 1.33
C LEU A 87 -1.97 10.55 0.53
N HIS A 88 -1.97 9.32 0.04
CA HIS A 88 -0.88 8.70 -0.73
C HIS A 88 -1.38 7.40 -1.38
N ILE A 89 -0.81 7.03 -2.53
CA ILE A 89 -1.05 5.75 -3.21
C ILE A 89 0.27 5.10 -3.66
N GLU A 90 0.42 3.80 -3.44
CA GLU A 90 1.59 3.01 -3.84
C GLU A 90 1.18 1.66 -4.46
N ALA A 91 2.00 1.09 -5.35
CA ALA A 91 1.77 -0.27 -5.83
C ALA A 91 2.03 -1.28 -4.70
N VAL A 92 1.15 -2.29 -4.55
CA VAL A 92 1.37 -3.36 -3.54
C VAL A 92 2.58 -4.22 -3.90
N ASN A 93 2.81 -4.46 -5.19
CA ASN A 93 3.98 -5.16 -5.74
C ASN A 93 4.69 -4.26 -6.76
N PRO A 94 5.55 -3.31 -6.35
CA PRO A 94 6.25 -2.42 -7.27
C PRO A 94 7.19 -3.24 -8.18
N LYS A 95 6.96 -3.12 -9.50
CA LYS A 95 7.70 -3.82 -10.56
C LYS A 95 9.22 -3.59 -10.38
N GLY A 96 9.93 -4.61 -9.90
CA GLY A 96 11.38 -4.58 -9.67
C GLY A 96 11.83 -4.80 -8.22
N GLN A 97 10.93 -4.72 -7.22
CA GLN A 97 11.25 -5.17 -5.86
C GLN A 97 10.97 -6.66 -5.73
N ALA A 98 11.92 -7.48 -6.17
CA ALA A 98 11.99 -8.87 -5.70
C ALA A 98 12.06 -8.84 -4.17
N ALA A 99 11.16 -9.56 -3.50
CA ALA A 99 11.17 -9.69 -2.06
C ALA A 99 12.56 -10.14 -1.60
N LYS A 100 13.28 -9.27 -0.87
CA LYS A 100 14.57 -9.65 -0.28
C LYS A 100 14.32 -10.88 0.58
N PRO A 101 15.03 -12.01 0.35
CA PRO A 101 14.89 -13.17 1.21
C PRO A 101 15.10 -12.74 2.66
N ALA A 102 14.15 -13.07 3.53
CA ALA A 102 14.33 -12.88 4.96
C ALA A 102 15.63 -13.58 5.38
N PRO A 103 16.51 -12.95 6.17
CA PRO A 103 17.72 -13.61 6.63
C PRO A 103 17.35 -14.89 7.37
N GLN A 104 17.65 -16.05 6.78
CA GLN A 104 17.52 -17.33 7.48
C GLN A 104 18.45 -17.27 8.68
N ALA A 105 17.88 -17.30 9.88
CA ALA A 105 18.65 -17.43 11.10
C ALA A 105 19.43 -18.76 11.01
N THR A 106 20.75 -18.65 10.89
CA THR A 106 21.65 -19.80 10.88
C THR A 106 21.55 -20.49 12.24
N GLN A 107 20.84 -21.62 12.28
CA GLN A 107 20.79 -22.48 13.45
C GLN A 107 22.22 -22.87 13.82
N GLN A 108 22.68 -22.43 14.99
CA GLN A 108 23.99 -22.79 15.50
C GLN A 108 24.00 -24.28 15.84
N GLN A 109 24.66 -25.07 15.00
CA GLN A 109 24.86 -26.50 15.20
C GLN A 109 25.79 -26.73 16.42
N PRO A 110 25.39 -27.50 17.43
CA PRO A 110 26.26 -27.80 18.57
C PRO A 110 27.48 -28.62 18.11
N LYS A 111 28.68 -28.16 18.48
CA LYS A 111 29.93 -28.86 18.22
C LYS A 111 30.08 -30.04 19.21
N PRO A 112 30.25 -31.29 18.75
CA PRO A 112 30.57 -32.39 19.66
C PRO A 112 32.02 -32.30 20.13
N THR A 113 32.26 -32.49 21.44
CA THR A 113 33.60 -32.56 22.03
C THR A 113 33.88 -33.94 22.62
N GLY A 114 34.68 -34.71 21.90
CA GLY A 114 35.54 -35.82 22.35
C GLY A 114 36.75 -35.84 21.40
N THR A 115 37.98 -36.19 21.78
CA THR A 115 38.43 -36.98 22.96
C THR A 115 39.89 -36.61 23.36
N GLN A 116 40.38 -37.17 24.49
CA GLN A 116 41.78 -37.23 25.03
C GLN A 116 42.91 -37.38 23.99
N PRO A 117 44.19 -37.00 24.26
CA PRO A 117 45.07 -37.50 25.38
C PRO A 117 46.05 -36.44 26.01
N ASP A 118 47.01 -36.73 26.93
CA ASP A 118 47.01 -37.52 28.19
C ASP A 118 48.28 -37.22 29.08
N ALA A 119 48.54 -38.01 30.15
CA ALA A 119 49.65 -38.09 31.13
C ALA A 119 50.84 -37.07 31.17
N ALA A 120 51.12 -36.50 32.37
CA ALA A 120 52.33 -36.76 33.21
C ALA A 120 52.75 -35.61 34.19
N LYS A 121 53.37 -36.01 35.32
CA LYS A 121 54.00 -35.19 36.40
C LYS A 121 53.06 -34.36 37.31
N ALA A 122 53.35 -34.21 38.61
CA ALA A 122 54.51 -34.64 39.43
C ALA A 122 54.05 -35.20 40.78
#